data_AF-X0XF96-F1
#
_entry.id   AF-X0XF96-F1
#
_cell.length_a   1.000
_cell.length_b   1.000
_cell.length_c   1.000
_cell.angle_alpha   90.00
_cell.angle_beta   90.00
_cell.angle_gamma   90.00
#
_symmetry.space_group_name_H-M   'P 1'
#
loop_
_entity.id
_entity.type
_entity.pdbx_description
1 polymer ?
#
loop_
_entity_poly.entity_id
_entity_poly.type
_entity_poly.pdbx_seq_one_letter_code
_entity_poly.pdbx_strand_id
1 'polypeptide(L)'
;MTTDANYASVLLPADAEAPRLIVCERRGRWALGLRRELADTRLRVHETRSIAECWDQLAAAPSSFVVAELTGSTAEALLERLGRLRRDFPLARVAVVSDRCAADYEWLIREAGAVHFTCSPRRVGPLARLAAR
;
A
#
# COMPACT_ATOMS: atom_id res chain seq x y z
N MET A 1 -28.48 7.40 -3.15
CA MET A 1 -27.11 7.84 -2.83
C MET A 1 -26.18 7.07 -3.76
N THR A 2 -25.91 7.63 -4.93
CA THR A 2 -25.27 6.92 -6.06
C THR A 2 -24.38 7.94 -6.79
N THR A 3 -23.44 8.54 -6.06
CA THR A 3 -22.59 9.64 -6.56
C THR A 3 -21.11 9.23 -6.71
N ASP A 4 -20.72 8.01 -6.29
CA ASP A 4 -19.31 7.57 -6.34
C ASP A 4 -18.83 7.10 -7.72
N ALA A 5 -19.73 6.55 -8.55
CA ALA A 5 -19.33 5.96 -9.83
C ALA A 5 -18.85 6.99 -10.87
N ASN A 6 -19.29 8.24 -10.76
CA ASN A 6 -19.03 9.28 -11.78
C ASN A 6 -17.73 10.09 -11.53
N TYR A 7 -17.20 10.07 -10.31
CA TYR A 7 -15.94 10.74 -9.99
C TYR A 7 -14.72 9.86 -10.28
N ALA A 8 -14.82 8.56 -10.05
CA ALA A 8 -13.73 7.62 -10.31
C ALA A 8 -13.38 7.58 -11.81
N SER A 9 -14.36 7.68 -12.71
CA SER A 9 -14.15 7.68 -14.16
C SER A 9 -13.39 8.90 -14.68
N VAL A 10 -13.37 10.01 -13.94
CA VAL A 10 -12.60 11.22 -14.31
C VAL A 10 -11.14 11.11 -13.84
N LEU A 11 -10.89 10.33 -12.79
CA LEU A 11 -9.59 10.22 -12.14
C LEU A 11 -8.77 9.00 -12.58
N LEU A 12 -9.41 8.04 -13.24
CA LEU A 12 -8.77 6.79 -13.66
C LEU A 12 -8.59 6.74 -15.18
N PRO A 13 -7.45 6.23 -15.67
CA PRO A 13 -7.30 5.83 -17.06
C PRO A 13 -8.42 4.86 -17.49
N ALA A 14 -8.86 4.93 -18.75
CA ALA A 14 -9.93 4.09 -19.26
C ALA A 14 -9.57 2.59 -19.28
N ASP A 15 -8.27 2.28 -19.29
CA ASP A 15 -7.68 0.95 -19.27
C ASP A 15 -7.19 0.51 -17.87
N ALA A 16 -7.53 1.27 -16.83
CA ALA A 16 -7.15 0.95 -15.45
C ALA A 16 -7.70 -0.41 -15.01
N GLU A 17 -6.81 -1.26 -14.51
CA GLU A 17 -7.17 -2.55 -13.93
C GLU A 17 -7.89 -2.38 -12.59
N ALA A 18 -8.63 -3.42 -12.18
CA ALA A 18 -9.32 -3.42 -10.89
C ALA A 18 -8.34 -3.25 -9.70
N PRO A 19 -8.76 -2.59 -8.60
CA PRO A 19 -7.94 -2.40 -7.41
C PRO A 19 -7.35 -3.69 -6.86
N ARG A 20 -6.10 -3.62 -6.40
CA ARG A 20 -5.34 -4.73 -5.82
C ARG A 20 -4.89 -4.40 -4.39
N LEU A 21 -4.62 -5.44 -3.61
CA LEU A 21 -3.77 -5.34 -2.44
C LEU A 21 -2.34 -5.71 -2.84
N ILE A 22 -1.49 -4.71 -3.00
CA ILE A 22 -0.09 -4.88 -3.41
C ILE A 22 0.79 -4.87 -2.15
N VAL A 23 1.66 -5.85 -1.99
CA VAL A 23 2.60 -5.94 -0.87
C VAL A 23 4.02 -5.94 -1.41
N CYS A 24 4.73 -4.83 -1.22
CA CYS A 24 6.12 -4.68 -1.58
C CYS A 24 7.00 -5.01 -0.37
N GLU A 25 7.55 -6.23 -0.35
CA GLU A 25 8.47 -6.65 0.69
C GLU A 25 9.50 -7.64 0.16
N ARG A 26 10.60 -7.84 0.89
CA ARG A 26 11.65 -8.77 0.44
C ARG A 26 11.51 -10.18 1.00
N ARG A 27 10.89 -10.34 2.18
CA ARG A 27 10.97 -11.58 2.97
C ARG A 27 9.65 -12.35 3.10
N GLY A 28 8.54 -11.83 2.58
CA GLY A 28 7.22 -12.49 2.58
C GLY A 28 6.52 -12.56 3.95
N ARG A 29 7.05 -11.90 4.98
CA ARG A 29 6.52 -11.96 6.36
C ARG A 29 5.18 -11.23 6.48
N TRP A 30 5.03 -10.12 5.79
CA TRP A 30 3.86 -9.26 5.85
C TRP A 30 2.73 -9.81 4.99
N ALA A 31 3.05 -10.27 3.78
CA ALA A 31 2.18 -10.94 2.84
C ALA A 31 1.61 -12.22 3.45
N LEU A 32 2.43 -13.04 4.11
CA LEU A 32 1.94 -14.22 4.83
C LEU A 32 0.95 -13.83 5.95
N GLY A 33 1.27 -12.82 6.75
CA GLY A 33 0.38 -12.31 7.79
C GLY A 33 -0.95 -11.82 7.21
N LEU A 34 -0.89 -11.02 6.16
CA LEU A 34 -2.08 -10.49 5.48
C LEU A 34 -2.95 -11.59 4.87
N ARG A 35 -2.35 -12.59 4.22
CA ARG A 35 -3.10 -13.74 3.69
C ARG A 35 -3.88 -14.48 4.76
N ARG A 36 -3.31 -14.63 5.95
CA ARG A 36 -3.99 -15.28 7.08
C ARG A 36 -5.17 -14.46 7.57
N GLU A 37 -4.99 -13.15 7.74
CA GLU A 37 -6.06 -12.24 8.16
C GLU A 37 -7.17 -12.10 7.10
N LEU A 38 -6.83 -12.28 5.82
CA LEU A 38 -7.73 -12.09 4.68
C LEU A 38 -8.29 -13.40 4.13
N ALA A 39 -8.07 -14.54 4.80
CA ALA A 39 -8.44 -15.87 4.30
C ALA A 39 -9.94 -16.00 3.96
N ASP A 40 -10.80 -15.33 4.72
CA ASP A 40 -12.26 -15.35 4.53
C ASP A 40 -12.77 -14.23 3.59
N THR A 41 -11.85 -13.48 2.97
CA THR A 41 -12.17 -12.39 2.04
C THR A 41 -11.89 -12.79 0.60
N ARG A 42 -12.45 -12.05 -0.37
CA ARG A 42 -12.11 -12.22 -1.79
C ARG A 42 -10.82 -11.49 -2.21
N LEU A 43 -10.17 -10.78 -1.29
CA LEU A 43 -9.00 -9.97 -1.59
C LEU A 43 -7.75 -10.84 -1.71
N ARG A 44 -7.07 -10.70 -2.85
CA ARG A 44 -5.81 -11.40 -3.12
C ARG A 44 -4.63 -10.48 -2.85
N VAL A 45 -3.60 -11.03 -2.23
CA VAL A 45 -2.32 -10.36 -2.00
C VAL A 45 -1.42 -10.53 -3.22
N HIS A 46 -1.07 -9.42 -3.86
CA HIS A 46 -0.11 -9.34 -4.96
C HIS A 46 1.25 -8.92 -4.42
N GLU A 47 2.21 -9.84 -4.38
CA GLU A 47 3.55 -9.56 -3.86
C GLU A 47 4.46 -8.96 -4.93
N THR A 48 5.26 -7.97 -4.55
CA THR A 48 6.37 -7.43 -5.33
C THR A 48 7.63 -7.38 -4.46
N ARG A 49 8.80 -7.39 -5.09
CA ARG A 49 10.10 -7.46 -4.38
C ARG A 49 10.90 -6.17 -4.41
N SER A 50 10.39 -5.15 -5.10
CA SER A 50 11.02 -3.83 -5.21
C SER A 50 10.00 -2.71 -5.28
N ILE A 51 10.42 -1.51 -4.84
CA ILE A 51 9.58 -0.30 -4.93
C ILE A 51 9.25 0.03 -6.38
N ALA A 52 10.17 -0.18 -7.32
CA ALA A 52 9.92 0.05 -8.74
C ALA A 52 8.78 -0.85 -9.26
N GLU A 53 8.92 -2.17 -9.09
CA GLU A 53 7.89 -3.14 -9.48
C GLU A 53 6.54 -2.86 -8.80
N CYS A 54 6.57 -2.49 -7.51
CA CYS A 54 5.37 -2.08 -6.79
C CYS A 54 4.65 -0.89 -7.43
N TRP A 55 5.40 0.11 -7.88
CA TRP A 55 4.83 1.29 -8.52
C TRP A 55 4.36 1.01 -9.95
N ASP A 56 5.01 0.11 -10.67
CA ASP A 56 4.53 -0.36 -11.97
C ASP A 56 3.17 -1.07 -11.84
N GLN A 57 3.03 -1.92 -10.82
CA GLN A 57 1.75 -2.56 -10.48
C GLN A 57 0.69 -1.55 -10.05
N LEU A 58 1.08 -0.51 -9.30
CA LEU A 58 0.17 0.57 -8.91
C LEU A 58 -0.29 1.38 -10.12
N ALA A 59 0.59 1.63 -11.09
CA ALA A 59 0.23 2.34 -12.32
C ALA A 59 -0.80 1.58 -13.15
N ALA A 60 -0.72 0.24 -13.19
CA ALA A 60 -1.72 -0.59 -13.85
C ALA A 60 -3.07 -0.62 -13.10
N ALA A 61 -3.05 -0.54 -11.76
CA ALA A 61 -4.24 -0.52 -10.91
C ALA A 61 -4.24 0.70 -9.94
N PRO A 62 -4.50 1.93 -10.43
CA PRO A 62 -4.24 3.19 -9.72
C PRO A 62 -5.13 3.49 -8.50
N SER A 63 -6.14 2.66 -8.23
CA SER A 63 -6.97 2.71 -7.01
C SER A 63 -6.59 1.64 -5.99
N SER A 64 -5.40 1.04 -6.10
CA SER A 64 -4.94 -0.04 -5.22
C SER A 64 -4.56 0.40 -3.81
N PHE A 65 -4.59 -0.55 -2.89
CA PHE A 65 -4.01 -0.43 -1.56
C PHE A 65 -2.61 -1.06 -1.55
N VAL A 66 -1.60 -0.28 -1.16
CA VAL A 66 -0.20 -0.71 -1.14
C VAL A 66 0.27 -0.87 0.30
N VAL A 67 0.98 -1.95 0.56
CA VAL A 67 1.75 -2.19 1.78
C VAL A 67 3.22 -2.21 1.40
N ALA A 68 3.98 -1.19 1.79
CA ALA A 68 5.40 -1.07 1.44
C ALA A 68 6.31 -1.31 2.66
N GLU A 69 7.28 -2.20 2.50
CA GLU A 69 8.31 -2.45 3.51
C GLU A 69 9.38 -1.34 3.50
N LEU A 70 9.41 -0.58 4.60
CA LEU A 70 10.46 0.38 4.89
C LEU A 70 11.68 -0.35 5.46
N THR A 71 12.83 -0.12 4.85
CA THR A 71 14.15 -0.55 5.29
C THR A 71 15.12 0.62 5.12
N GLY A 72 16.31 0.55 5.70
CA GLY A 72 17.33 1.58 5.47
C GLY A 72 17.64 1.80 3.99
N SER A 73 17.62 0.73 3.17
CA SER A 73 17.85 0.82 1.72
C SER A 73 16.65 1.31 0.89
N THR A 74 15.44 1.32 1.45
CA THR A 74 14.22 1.71 0.71
C THR A 74 13.61 3.03 1.18
N ALA A 75 14.13 3.61 2.28
CA ALA A 75 13.55 4.80 2.91
C ALA A 75 13.44 6.01 1.98
N GLU A 76 14.53 6.38 1.33
CA GLU A 76 14.57 7.55 0.44
C GLU A 76 13.60 7.38 -0.74
N ALA A 77 13.70 6.26 -1.45
CA ALA A 77 12.82 5.97 -2.58
C ALA A 77 11.34 5.93 -2.18
N LEU A 78 11.01 5.34 -1.03
CA LEU A 78 9.63 5.28 -0.55
C LEU A 78 9.11 6.66 -0.18
N LEU A 79 9.92 7.51 0.47
CA LEU A 79 9.54 8.89 0.81
C LEU A 79 9.29 9.74 -0.43
N GLU A 80 10.16 9.65 -1.45
CA GLU A 80 9.97 10.36 -2.71
C GLU A 80 8.63 10.00 -3.37
N ARG A 81 8.31 8.70 -3.38
CA ARG A 81 7.09 8.20 -3.99
C ARG A 81 5.83 8.58 -3.19
N LEU A 82 5.89 8.51 -1.86
CA LEU A 82 4.80 8.96 -0.98
C LEU A 82 4.50 10.44 -1.19
N GLY A 83 5.54 11.30 -1.27
CA GLY A 83 5.38 12.73 -1.50
C GLY A 83 4.68 13.09 -2.82
N ARG A 84 4.71 12.20 -3.81
CA ARG A 84 4.02 12.35 -5.10
C ARG A 84 2.70 11.58 -5.20
N LEU A 85 2.43 10.66 -4.26
CA LEU A 85 1.32 9.72 -4.30
C LEU A 85 -0.02 10.41 -4.58
N ARG A 86 -0.35 11.49 -3.85
CA ARG A 86 -1.64 12.17 -4.00
C ARG A 86 -1.85 12.77 -5.38
N ARG A 87 -0.77 13.20 -6.03
CA ARG A 87 -0.83 13.80 -7.37
C ARG A 87 -0.89 12.72 -8.44
N ASP A 88 -0.06 11.69 -8.31
CA ASP A 88 0.12 10.68 -9.36
C ASP A 88 -0.98 9.59 -9.27
N PHE A 89 -1.43 9.25 -8.06
CA PHE A 89 -2.42 8.20 -7.76
C PHE A 89 -3.39 8.64 -6.65
N PRO A 90 -4.29 9.61 -6.89
CA PRO A 90 -5.13 10.22 -5.85
C PRO A 90 -6.06 9.23 -5.12
N LEU A 91 -6.40 8.11 -5.78
CA LEU A 91 -7.26 7.06 -5.24
C LEU A 91 -6.48 5.95 -4.53
N ALA A 92 -5.17 5.88 -4.72
CA ALA A 92 -4.34 4.89 -4.03
C ALA A 92 -4.19 5.23 -2.54
N ARG A 93 -3.98 4.20 -1.73
CA ARG A 93 -3.64 4.33 -0.30
C ARG A 93 -2.42 3.49 -0.02
N VAL A 94 -1.45 4.06 0.71
CA VAL A 94 -0.22 3.36 1.07
C VAL A 94 -0.15 3.24 2.58
N ALA A 95 0.05 2.02 3.06
CA ALA A 95 0.49 1.75 4.41
C ALA A 95 1.95 1.28 4.39
N VAL A 96 2.68 1.61 5.44
CA VAL A 96 4.10 1.26 5.55
C VAL A 96 4.31 0.30 6.71
N VAL A 97 5.12 -0.71 6.46
CA VAL A 97 5.49 -1.72 7.45
C VAL A 97 7.00 -1.73 7.60
N SER A 98 7.51 -2.02 8.79
CA SER A 98 8.95 -2.07 9.01
C SER A 98 9.36 -2.95 10.18
N ASP A 99 10.66 -3.08 10.38
CA ASP A 99 11.22 -3.59 11.63
C ASP A 99 11.17 -2.54 12.74
N ARG A 100 11.33 -2.99 13.98
CA ARG A 100 11.27 -2.13 15.18
C ARG A 100 12.32 -1.02 15.18
N CYS A 101 13.46 -1.21 14.53
CA CYS A 101 14.52 -0.20 14.44
C CYS A 101 14.11 1.04 13.64
N ALA A 102 13.02 0.99 12.88
CA ALA A 102 12.54 2.12 12.10
C ALA A 102 11.33 2.83 12.74
N ALA A 103 11.04 2.56 14.02
CA ALA A 103 9.90 3.19 14.71
C ALA A 103 9.96 4.72 14.67
N ASP A 104 11.17 5.30 14.71
CA ASP A 104 11.38 6.76 14.66
C ASP A 104 10.97 7.39 13.32
N TYR A 105 10.80 6.58 12.26
CA TYR A 105 10.31 7.05 10.96
C TYR A 105 8.78 7.18 10.91
N GLU A 106 8.03 6.73 11.92
CA GLU A 106 6.56 6.70 11.87
C GLU A 106 5.97 8.06 11.49
N TRP A 107 6.36 9.12 12.20
CA TRP A 107 5.83 10.46 11.96
C TRP A 107 6.18 10.96 10.56
N LEU A 108 7.45 10.84 10.17
CA LEU A 108 7.90 11.26 8.84
C LEU A 108 7.13 10.56 7.71
N ILE A 109 6.89 9.25 7.86
CA ILE A 109 6.18 8.44 6.86
C ILE A 109 4.69 8.81 6.79
N ARG A 110 4.06 9.11 7.92
CA ARG A 110 2.67 9.57 7.96
C ARG A 110 2.53 10.94 7.31
N GLU A 111 3.42 11.88 7.63
CA GLU A 111 3.46 13.21 7.00
C GLU A 111 3.68 13.12 5.49
N ALA A 112 4.46 12.15 5.03
CA ALA A 112 4.66 11.89 3.60
C ALA A 112 3.40 11.34 2.89
N GLY A 113 2.36 10.93 3.62
CA GLY A 113 1.06 10.52 3.07
C GLY A 113 0.68 9.06 3.31
N ALA A 114 1.45 8.31 4.13
CA ALA A 114 1.04 6.96 4.51
C ALA A 114 -0.17 6.98 5.44
N VAL A 115 -1.18 6.14 5.16
CA VAL A 115 -2.39 6.05 5.99
C VAL A 115 -2.19 5.23 7.26
N HIS A 116 -1.15 4.40 7.28
CA HIS A 116 -0.83 3.54 8.42
C HIS A 116 0.66 3.23 8.47
N PHE A 117 1.18 3.05 9.67
CA PHE A 117 2.54 2.60 9.94
C PHE A 117 2.53 1.54 11.03
N THR A 118 3.28 0.44 10.85
CA THR A 118 3.47 -0.57 11.91
C THR A 118 4.83 -1.26 11.83
N CYS A 119 5.47 -1.44 12.98
CA CYS A 119 6.75 -2.14 13.11
C CYS A 119 6.62 -3.63 13.53
N SER A 120 5.40 -4.18 13.55
CA SER A 120 5.16 -5.54 14.05
C SER A 120 4.27 -6.36 13.11
N PRO A 121 4.80 -7.47 12.54
CA PRO A 121 4.01 -8.42 11.76
C PRO A 121 2.84 -9.05 12.52
N ARG A 122 2.88 -9.02 13.86
CA ARG A 122 1.76 -9.49 14.71
C ARG A 122 0.59 -8.51 14.74
N ARG A 123 0.77 -7.29 14.22
CA ARG A 123 -0.27 -6.24 14.18
C ARG A 123 -0.75 -6.00 12.74
N VAL A 124 -0.80 -7.05 11.92
CA VAL A 124 -1.32 -6.99 10.54
C VAL A 124 -2.85 -6.88 10.47
N GLY A 125 -3.59 -7.29 11.50
CA GLY A 125 -5.07 -7.22 11.50
C GLY A 125 -5.64 -5.82 11.18
N PRO A 126 -5.17 -4.73 11.81
CA PRO A 126 -5.54 -3.37 11.40
C PRO A 126 -5.27 -3.04 9.93
N LEU A 127 -4.15 -3.52 9.39
CA LEU A 127 -3.78 -3.34 7.98
C LEU A 127 -4.75 -4.06 7.04
N ALA A 128 -5.08 -5.32 7.37
CA ALA A 128 -6.05 -6.12 6.61
C ALA A 128 -7.43 -5.45 6.58
N ARG A 129 -7.88 -4.89 7.71
CA ARG A 129 -9.15 -4.13 7.77
C ARG A 129 -9.11 -2.84 6.95
N LEU A 130 -7.98 -2.15 6.89
CA LEU A 130 -7.83 -0.96 6.04
C LEU A 130 -7.84 -1.33 4.56
N ALA A 131 -7.20 -2.44 4.18
CA ALA A 131 -7.19 -2.94 2.80
C ALA A 131 -8.56 -3.49 2.34
N ALA A 132 -9.42 -3.90 3.28
CA ALA A 132 -10.74 -4.45 3.00
C ALA A 132 -11.88 -3.42 2.93
N ARG A 133 -11.56 -2.13 3.06
CA ARG A 133 -12.51 -1.02 2.95
C ARG A 133 -12.56 -0.48 1.53
#